data_AF-A0A6I6JWI5-F1
#
_entry.id   AF-A0A6I6JWI5-F1
#
_cell.length_a   1.000
_cell.length_b   1.000
_cell.length_c   1.000
_cell.angle_alpha   90.00
_cell.angle_beta   90.00
_cell.angle_gamma   90.00
#
_symmetry.space_group_name_H-M   'P 1'
#
loop_
_entity.id
_entity.type
_entity.pdbx_description
1 polymer ?
#
loop_
_entity_poly.entity_id
_entity_poly.type
_entity_poly.pdbx_seq_one_letter_code
_entity_poly.pdbx_strand_id
1 'polypeptide(L)'
;MKTMINSFAPEHKSNLARIQFGNQELSDEIKIVDFLEETQQGQYVISLCSELFSGSSIKVFMRNSKVVLFITEYVESANPTSVYVSDWQNFYPQSYTRMRSVSLILPGDNFFLLRHFLVPEKYFLKILLGQLTEN
;
A
#
# COMPACT_ATOMS: atom_id res chain seq x y z
N MET A 1 42.61 15.34 -10.37
CA MET A 1 41.69 14.25 -10.74
C MET A 1 41.26 13.52 -9.47
N LYS A 2 40.06 13.80 -8.96
CA LYS A 2 39.26 12.92 -8.10
C LYS A 2 37.83 13.48 -8.07
N THR A 3 36.93 12.58 -8.42
CA THR A 3 35.55 12.70 -8.90
C THR A 3 34.65 13.53 -7.98
N MET A 4 33.93 14.49 -8.56
CA MET A 4 32.76 15.09 -7.93
C MET A 4 31.75 13.99 -7.65
N ILE A 5 31.25 13.93 -6.43
CA ILE A 5 30.05 13.17 -6.08
C ILE A 5 28.93 13.79 -6.92
N ASN A 6 28.42 13.03 -7.89
CA ASN A 6 27.18 13.38 -8.57
C ASN A 6 26.13 13.60 -7.48
N SER A 7 25.77 14.87 -7.31
CA SER A 7 24.58 15.32 -6.63
C SER A 7 23.42 14.45 -7.09
N PHE A 8 22.85 13.67 -6.17
CA PHE A 8 21.59 12.99 -6.41
C PHE A 8 20.56 14.02 -6.90
N ALA A 9 19.77 13.56 -7.87
CA ALA A 9 18.81 14.26 -8.71
C ALA A 9 18.06 15.46 -8.08
N PRO A 10 17.73 16.49 -8.89
CA PRO A 10 17.12 17.72 -8.42
C PRO A 10 15.80 17.46 -7.69
N GLU A 11 15.66 18.11 -6.53
CA GLU A 11 14.46 18.35 -5.72
C GLU A 11 13.13 17.82 -6.30
N HIS A 12 12.87 16.52 -6.13
CA HIS A 12 11.56 15.95 -6.40
C HIS A 12 10.58 16.46 -5.33
N LYS A 13 9.74 17.44 -5.70
CA LYS A 13 8.68 17.96 -4.82
C LYS A 13 7.70 16.83 -4.49
N SER A 14 7.84 16.27 -3.29
CA SER A 14 6.90 15.30 -2.74
C SER A 14 5.51 15.92 -2.67
N ASN A 15 4.57 15.45 -3.48
CA ASN A 15 3.21 15.97 -3.60
C ASN A 15 2.24 15.31 -2.59
N LEU A 16 2.76 14.90 -1.43
CA LEU A 16 2.04 14.14 -0.39
C LEU A 16 0.70 14.75 0.01
N ALA A 17 0.62 16.08 0.08
CA ALA A 17 -0.57 16.81 0.49
C ALA A 17 -1.80 16.62 -0.44
N ARG A 18 -1.61 15.99 -1.60
CA ARG A 18 -2.66 15.86 -2.61
C ARG A 18 -3.30 14.46 -2.68
N ILE A 19 -2.74 13.44 -2.02
CA ILE A 19 -3.36 12.11 -1.92
C ILE A 19 -4.14 12.01 -0.60
N GLN A 20 -5.37 11.52 -0.67
CA GLN A 20 -6.23 11.33 0.49
C GLN A 20 -6.72 9.90 0.60
N PHE A 21 -6.92 9.41 1.81
CA PHE A 21 -7.65 8.16 2.01
C PHE A 21 -9.13 8.38 1.69
N GLY A 22 -9.70 7.52 0.83
CA GLY A 22 -11.11 7.57 0.46
C GLY A 22 -12.04 6.94 1.50
N ASN A 23 -11.50 6.21 2.48
CA ASN A 23 -12.19 5.68 3.65
C ASN A 23 -11.24 5.74 4.87
N GLN A 24 -11.76 6.15 6.03
CA GLN A 24 -10.98 6.31 7.27
C GLN A 24 -10.62 4.99 7.97
N GLU A 25 -11.18 3.85 7.53
CA GLU A 25 -11.06 2.56 8.23
C GLU A 25 -9.62 2.09 8.46
N LEU A 26 -8.65 2.55 7.67
CA LEU A 26 -7.23 2.16 7.76
C LEU A 26 -6.25 3.33 7.65
N SER A 27 -6.72 4.57 7.72
CA SER A 27 -5.86 5.75 7.56
C SER A 27 -4.81 5.88 8.66
N ASP A 28 -5.07 5.30 9.83
CA ASP A 28 -4.15 5.35 10.97
C ASP A 28 -3.09 4.22 10.92
N GLU A 29 -3.36 3.13 10.20
CA GLU A 29 -2.49 1.95 10.09
C GLU A 29 -1.58 1.98 8.85
N ILE A 30 -2.00 2.65 7.78
CA ILE A 30 -1.26 2.74 6.52
C ILE A 30 -0.81 4.18 6.31
N LYS A 31 0.50 4.40 6.20
CA LYS A 31 1.08 5.73 5.98
C LYS A 31 1.51 5.89 4.54
N ILE A 32 1.12 6.99 3.92
CA ILE A 32 1.70 7.44 2.66
C ILE A 32 3.06 8.06 2.99
N VAL A 33 4.13 7.42 2.55
CA VAL A 33 5.49 7.86 2.81
C VAL A 33 5.98 8.79 1.72
N ASP A 34 5.63 8.49 0.47
CA ASP A 34 6.02 9.35 -0.64
C ASP A 34 5.06 9.27 -1.82
N PHE A 35 5.00 10.35 -2.59
CA PHE A 35 4.39 10.42 -3.91
C PHE A 35 5.27 11.26 -4.83
N LEU A 36 5.97 10.57 -5.73
CA LEU A 36 6.98 11.16 -6.59
C LEU A 36 6.63 10.96 -8.05
N GLU A 37 6.90 11.97 -8.86
CA GLU A 37 7.02 11.80 -10.31
C GLU A 37 8.41 11.21 -10.62
N GLU A 38 8.45 10.01 -11.20
CA GLU A 38 9.69 9.25 -11.43
C GLU A 38 10.34 9.64 -12.77
N THR A 39 9.55 10.03 -13.77
CA THR A 39 10.06 10.38 -15.11
C THR A 39 9.26 11.51 -15.74
N GLN A 40 9.89 12.26 -16.65
CA GLN A 40 9.23 13.26 -17.51
C GLN A 40 8.15 12.66 -18.45
N GLN A 41 7.92 11.35 -18.39
CA GLN A 41 6.92 10.63 -19.18
C GLN A 41 5.61 10.41 -18.42
N GLY A 42 5.37 11.15 -17.31
CA GLY A 42 4.14 11.05 -16.54
C GLY A 42 4.02 9.77 -15.73
N GLN A 43 5.13 9.21 -15.25
CA GLN A 43 5.12 8.07 -14.32
C GLN A 43 5.26 8.55 -12.89
N TYR A 44 4.50 7.94 -11.99
CA TYR A 44 4.44 8.31 -10.58
C TYR A 44 4.57 7.10 -9.69
N VAL A 45 5.26 7.25 -8.56
CA VAL A 45 5.39 6.21 -7.53
C VAL A 45 4.72 6.68 -6.26
N ILE A 46 3.75 5.88 -5.78
CA ILE A 46 3.23 5.98 -4.42
C ILE A 46 3.97 4.96 -3.56
N SER A 47 4.56 5.42 -2.47
CA SER A 47 5.16 4.55 -1.46
C SER A 47 4.30 4.57 -0.20
N LEU A 48 3.83 3.39 0.22
CA LEU A 48 3.06 3.19 1.44
C LEU A 48 3.87 2.37 2.43
N CYS A 49 3.68 2.60 3.72
CA CYS A 49 4.29 1.82 4.80
C CYS A 49 3.22 1.36 5.80
N SER A 50 3.23 0.07 6.13
CA SER A 50 2.35 -0.52 7.13
C SER A 50 2.84 -1.90 7.55
N GLU A 51 2.78 -2.22 8.84
CA GLU A 51 3.05 -3.59 9.34
C GLU A 51 2.08 -4.62 8.74
N LEU A 52 0.87 -4.19 8.35
CA LEU A 52 -0.13 -5.02 7.67
C LEU A 52 0.39 -5.65 6.38
N PHE A 53 1.45 -5.11 5.79
CA PHE A 53 2.01 -5.65 4.55
C PHE A 53 2.89 -6.89 4.78
N SER A 54 3.32 -7.12 6.03
CA SER A 54 4.07 -8.31 6.40
C SER A 54 3.17 -9.54 6.40
N GLY A 55 3.56 -10.59 5.68
CA GLY A 55 2.80 -11.85 5.65
C GLY A 55 1.42 -11.78 4.99
N SER A 56 1.03 -10.63 4.43
CA SER A 56 -0.25 -10.44 3.76
C SER A 56 -0.15 -10.60 2.26
N SER A 57 -1.23 -11.11 1.66
CA SER A 57 -1.42 -11.02 0.20
C SER A 57 -2.08 -9.70 -0.13
N ILE A 58 -1.47 -8.93 -1.04
CA ILE A 58 -1.94 -7.60 -1.42
C ILE A 58 -2.26 -7.58 -2.90
N LYS A 59 -3.46 -7.08 -3.23
CA LYS A 59 -3.86 -6.79 -4.60
C LYS A 59 -4.16 -5.32 -4.75
N VAL A 60 -3.62 -4.70 -5.79
CA VAL A 60 -3.81 -3.29 -6.11
C VAL A 60 -4.55 -3.16 -7.43
N PHE A 61 -5.58 -2.32 -7.46
CA PHE A 61 -6.35 -2.03 -8.66
C PHE A 61 -6.59 -0.53 -8.79
N MET A 62 -6.86 -0.10 -10.02
CA MET A 62 -7.36 1.23 -10.30
C MET A 62 -8.86 1.18 -10.53
N ARG A 63 -9.59 2.11 -9.92
CA ARG A 63 -11.01 2.36 -10.18
C ARG A 63 -11.23 3.86 -10.26
N ASN A 64 -11.41 4.36 -11.47
CA ASN A 64 -11.41 5.81 -11.75
C ASN A 64 -10.10 6.43 -11.20
N SER A 65 -10.18 7.60 -10.57
CA SER A 65 -9.06 8.29 -9.92
C SER A 65 -8.72 7.73 -8.52
N LYS A 66 -9.03 6.45 -8.25
CA LYS A 66 -8.74 5.79 -6.96
C LYS A 66 -7.87 4.55 -7.14
N VAL A 67 -6.82 4.48 -6.33
CA VAL A 67 -6.06 3.24 -6.09
C VAL A 67 -6.78 2.48 -4.99
N VAL A 68 -7.17 1.23 -5.25
CA VAL A 68 -7.83 0.36 -4.27
C VAL A 68 -6.87 -0.76 -3.90
N LEU A 69 -6.62 -0.91 -2.61
CA LEU A 69 -5.79 -1.97 -2.05
C LEU A 69 -6.68 -2.96 -1.32
N PHE A 70 -6.60 -4.22 -1.72
CA PHE A 70 -7.17 -5.34 -0.98
C PHE A 70 -6.04 -6.08 -0.26
N ILE A 71 -6.13 -6.15 1.07
CA ILE A 71 -5.15 -6.77 1.95
C ILE A 71 -5.80 -8.00 2.55
N THR A 72 -5.17 -9.16 2.36
CA THR A 72 -5.61 -10.44 2.91
C THR A 72 -4.59 -10.91 3.92
N GLU A 73 -4.94 -10.86 5.21
CA GLU A 73 -4.09 -11.23 6.33
C GLU A 73 -4.45 -12.63 6.83
N TYR A 74 -3.44 -13.39 7.24
CA TYR A 74 -3.64 -14.61 8.03
C TYR A 74 -3.54 -14.24 9.52
N VAL A 75 -4.64 -14.41 10.27
CA VAL A 75 -4.69 -14.08 11.69
C VAL A 75 -4.80 -15.36 12.50
N GLU A 76 -3.83 -15.59 13.38
CA GLU A 76 -3.90 -16.62 14.39
C GLU A 76 -4.74 -16.10 15.57
N SER A 77 -5.82 -16.79 15.95
CA SER A 77 -6.62 -16.36 17.10
C SER A 77 -5.81 -16.57 18.39
N ALA A 78 -5.55 -15.49 19.13
CA ALA A 78 -4.80 -15.58 20.38
C ALA A 78 -5.62 -16.13 21.57
N ASN A 79 -6.92 -16.43 21.42
CA ASN A 79 -7.72 -17.14 22.44
C ASN A 79 -9.12 -17.50 21.91
N PRO A 80 -9.56 -18.78 21.95
CA PRO A 80 -10.97 -19.10 21.92
C PRO A 80 -11.57 -18.64 23.24
N THR A 81 -12.29 -17.52 23.24
CA THR A 81 -12.94 -17.02 24.44
C THR A 81 -14.07 -17.97 24.84
N SER A 82 -13.78 -18.79 25.85
CA SER A 82 -14.73 -19.32 26.84
C SER A 82 -16.14 -19.64 26.33
N VAL A 83 -16.27 -20.66 25.48
CA VAL A 83 -17.52 -21.39 25.34
C VAL A 83 -17.18 -22.83 25.71
N TYR A 84 -17.92 -23.41 26.65
CA TYR A 84 -17.86 -24.85 26.96
C TYR A 84 -18.22 -25.63 25.70
N VAL A 85 -17.25 -25.83 24.83
CA VAL A 85 -17.33 -26.67 23.64
C VAL A 85 -16.27 -27.73 23.83
N SER A 86 -16.68 -28.98 23.70
CA SER A 86 -15.91 -30.21 23.92
C SER A 86 -14.40 -30.08 23.66
N ASP A 87 -13.58 -30.69 24.53
CA ASP A 87 -12.12 -30.63 24.61
C ASP A 87 -11.35 -30.84 23.28
N TRP A 88 -11.98 -31.38 22.25
CA TRP A 88 -11.42 -31.59 20.91
C TRP A 88 -11.17 -30.30 20.11
N GLN A 89 -11.90 -29.21 20.37
CA GLN A 89 -11.71 -27.93 19.64
C GLN A 89 -10.56 -27.06 20.18
N ASN A 90 -9.99 -27.40 21.34
CA ASN A 90 -8.86 -26.69 21.95
C ASN A 90 -7.48 -27.10 21.38
N PHE A 91 -7.43 -28.10 20.49
CA PHE A 91 -6.17 -28.63 19.95
C PHE A 91 -5.67 -27.92 18.68
N TYR A 92 -6.51 -27.11 18.03
CA TYR A 92 -6.13 -26.36 16.84
C TYR A 92 -6.30 -24.87 17.10
N PRO A 93 -5.22 -24.06 17.03
CA PRO A 93 -5.38 -22.61 17.03
C PRO A 93 -6.30 -22.25 15.86
N GLN A 94 -7.44 -21.61 16.15
CA GLN A 94 -8.34 -21.18 15.10
C GLN A 94 -7.64 -20.07 14.32
N SER A 95 -7.29 -20.37 13.09
CA SER A 95 -6.82 -19.35 12.16
C SER A 95 -7.97 -18.95 11.23
N TYR A 96 -8.00 -17.67 10.89
CA TYR A 96 -8.93 -17.17 9.90
C TYR A 96 -8.25 -16.14 9.01
N THR A 97 -8.82 -15.95 7.84
CA THR A 97 -8.38 -14.93 6.90
C THR A 97 -9.18 -13.66 7.15
N ARG A 98 -8.49 -12.54 7.41
CA ARG A 98 -9.10 -11.22 7.50
C ARG A 98 -8.87 -10.48 6.19
N MET A 99 -9.95 -9.97 5.59
CA MET A 99 -9.87 -9.15 4.38
C MET A 99 -10.12 -7.70 4.74
N ARG A 100 -9.24 -6.80 4.30
CA ARG A 100 -9.40 -5.35 4.44
C ARG A 100 -9.27 -4.65 3.10
N SER A 101 -9.94 -3.52 2.96
CA SER A 101 -9.91 -2.69 1.74
C SER A 101 -9.65 -1.25 2.10
N VAL A 102 -8.65 -0.63 1.46
CA VAL A 102 -8.38 0.80 1.59
C VAL A 102 -8.32 1.43 0.20
N SER A 103 -8.80 2.66 0.10
CA SER A 103 -8.74 3.43 -1.15
C SER A 103 -7.92 4.70 -0.97
N LEU A 104 -7.07 5.01 -1.94
CA LEU A 104 -6.32 6.25 -2.06
C LEU A 104 -6.89 7.04 -3.23
N ILE A 105 -7.30 8.28 -2.98
CA ILE A 105 -7.78 9.23 -3.98
C ILE A 105 -6.57 9.97 -4.53
N LEU A 106 -6.38 9.89 -5.85
CA LEU A 106 -5.27 10.54 -6.54
C LEU A 106 -5.59 12.00 -6.91
N PRO A 107 -4.57 12.87 -6.96
CA PRO A 107 -4.76 14.28 -7.28
C PRO A 107 -4.83 14.51 -8.80
N GLY A 108 -5.97 14.19 -9.37
CA GLY A 108 -6.25 14.41 -10.78
C GLY A 108 -6.80 13.15 -11.44
N ASP A 109 -7.11 13.30 -12.73
CA ASP A 109 -7.74 12.26 -13.51
C ASP A 109 -6.74 11.56 -14.43
N ASN A 110 -7.18 10.45 -15.03
CA ASN A 110 -6.45 9.69 -16.06
C ASN A 110 -5.19 8.94 -15.60
N PHE A 111 -5.14 8.54 -14.33
CA PHE A 111 -4.14 7.60 -13.84
C PHE A 111 -4.49 6.15 -14.18
N PHE A 112 -3.46 5.34 -14.43
CA PHE A 112 -3.58 3.89 -14.59
C PHE A 112 -2.44 3.17 -13.86
N LEU A 113 -2.69 1.92 -13.45
CA LEU A 113 -1.71 1.10 -12.73
C LEU A 113 -0.74 0.49 -13.72
N LEU A 114 0.56 0.75 -13.53
CA LEU A 114 1.62 0.08 -14.27
C LEU A 114 2.03 -1.22 -13.56
N ARG A 115 2.33 -1.13 -12.26
CA ARG A 115 2.73 -2.28 -11.42
C ARG A 115 2.62 -1.94 -9.94
N HIS A 116 2.64 -2.96 -9.10
CA HIS A 116 2.87 -2.80 -7.67
C HIS A 116 3.80 -3.91 -7.18
N PHE A 117 4.56 -3.64 -6.12
CA PHE A 117 5.43 -4.63 -5.50
C PHE A 117 5.65 -4.33 -4.03
N LEU A 118 5.74 -5.40 -3.25
CA LEU A 118 6.12 -5.33 -1.85
C LEU A 118 7.63 -5.31 -1.74
N VAL A 119 8.15 -4.43 -0.89
CA VAL A 119 9.57 -4.39 -0.52
C VAL A 119 9.70 -5.15 0.81
N PRO A 120 10.19 -6.40 0.79
CA PRO A 120 10.08 -7.32 1.93
C PRO A 120 10.79 -6.80 3.19
N GLU A 121 11.91 -6.10 3.01
CA GLU A 121 12.80 -5.70 4.11
C GLU A 121 12.29 -4.50 4.91
N LYS A 122 11.23 -3.81 4.46
CA LYS A 122 10.89 -2.48 4.99
C LYS A 122 9.41 -2.26 5.30
N TYR A 123 8.53 -3.25 5.16
CA TYR A 123 7.07 -3.05 5.29
C TYR A 123 6.50 -2.03 4.30
N PHE A 124 7.10 -1.91 3.10
CA PHE A 124 6.65 -0.98 2.08
C PHE A 124 5.91 -1.67 0.96
N LEU A 125 4.86 -0.99 0.49
CA LEU A 125 4.24 -1.25 -0.81
C LEU A 125 4.57 -0.08 -1.73
N LYS A 126 5.14 -0.37 -2.90
CA LYS A 126 5.32 0.60 -3.96
C LYS A 126 4.31 0.36 -5.07
N ILE A 127 3.64 1.42 -5.49
CA ILE A 127 2.63 1.41 -6.54
C ILE A 127 3.12 2.37 -7.63
N LEU A 128 3.43 1.82 -8.80
CA LEU A 128 3.82 2.59 -9.98
C LEU A 128 2.57 2.87 -10.81
N LEU A 129 2.34 4.14 -11.10
CA LEU A 129 1.24 4.67 -11.87
C LEU A 129 1.76 5.34 -13.13
N GLY A 130 1.00 5.28 -14.21
CA GLY A 130 1.14 6.15 -15.37
C GLY A 130 0.00 7.16 -15.40
N GLN A 131 0.23 8.32 -16.01
CA GLN A 131 -0.79 9.34 -16.26
C GLN A 131 -0.89 9.58 -17.77
N LEU A 132 -2.10 9.53 -18.32
CA LEU A 132 -2.32 10.00 -19.69
C LEU A 132 -2.35 11.53 -19.68
N THR A 133 -1.38 12.14 -20.35
CA THR A 133 -1.42 13.57 -20.65
C THR A 133 -2.38 13.77 -21.82
N GLU A 134 -3.39 14.63 -21.64
CA GLU A 134 -4.19 15.10 -22.78
C GLU A 134 -3.25 15.86 -23.73
N ASN A 135 -3.20 15.44 -24.99
CA ASN A 135 -2.49 16.14 -26.07
C ASN A 135 -3.26 17.39 -26.48
#